data_AF-A0A2R3JV99-F1
#
_entry.id   AF-A0A2R3JV99-F1
#
_cell.length_a   1.000
_cell.length_b   1.000
_cell.length_c   1.000
_cell.angle_alpha   90.00
_cell.angle_beta   90.00
_cell.angle_gamma   90.00
#
_symmetry.space_group_name_H-M   'P 1'
#
loop_
_entity.id
_entity.type
_entity.pdbx_description
1 polymer ?
#
loop_
_entity_poly.entity_id
_entity_poly.type
_entity_poly.pdbx_seq_one_letter_code
_entity_poly.pdbx_strand_id
1 'polypeptide(L)' 'MPNYAALLGPDRYDLAVKIAQQYHLDPSQVLFGYLQVVSDVTGDQQATQADLHDPVVLQKIADQFDRFLKQRH' A
#
# COMPACT_ATOMS: atom_id res chain seq x y z
N MET A 1 -1.49 5.29 12.94
CA MET A 1 -1.90 4.52 11.74
C MET A 1 -0.66 3.83 11.17
N PRO A 2 -0.78 2.60 10.65
CA PRO A 2 0.36 1.87 10.08
C PRO A 2 0.95 2.62 8.88
N ASN A 3 2.26 2.84 8.90
CA ASN A 3 2.97 3.46 7.78
C ASN A 3 3.40 2.39 6.78
N TYR A 4 2.65 2.25 5.70
CA TYR A 4 2.92 1.27 4.64
C TYR A 4 3.91 1.77 3.58
N ALA A 5 4.39 3.02 3.66
CA ALA A 5 5.27 3.61 2.65
C ALA A 5 6.59 2.83 2.46
N ALA A 6 7.04 2.10 3.49
CA ALA A 6 8.20 1.22 3.41
C ALA A 6 8.04 0.06 2.40
N LEU A 7 6.82 -0.23 1.92
CA LEU A 7 6.56 -1.18 0.83
C LEU A 7 7.08 -0.69 -0.54
N LEU A 8 7.44 0.59 -0.67
CA LEU A 8 8.18 1.14 -1.84
C LEU A 8 9.69 1.18 -1.62
N GLY A 9 10.14 0.99 -0.38
CA GLY A 9 11.54 1.13 0.03
C GLY A 9 12.37 -0.15 -0.13
N PRO A 10 13.63 -0.12 0.32
CA PRO A 10 14.51 -1.29 0.32
C PRO A 10 13.98 -2.42 1.22
N ASP A 11 13.34 -2.07 2.34
CA ASP A 11 12.82 -3.03 3.34
C ASP A 11 11.43 -3.60 2.98
N ARG A 12 10.97 -3.38 1.75
CA ARG A 12 9.61 -3.74 1.31
C ARG A 12 9.28 -5.22 1.52
N TYR A 13 10.25 -6.11 1.34
CA TYR A 13 10.03 -7.55 1.46
C TYR A 13 9.80 -7.97 2.91
N ASP A 14 10.63 -7.49 3.85
CA ASP A 14 10.49 -7.82 5.28
C ASP A 14 9.18 -7.31 5.86
N LEU A 15 8.75 -6.11 5.46
CA LEU A 15 7.45 -5.57 5.84
C LEU A 15 6.31 -6.39 5.22
N ALA A 16 6.42 -6.76 3.94
CA ALA A 16 5.42 -7.58 3.27
C ALA A 16 5.24 -8.94 3.95
N VAL A 17 6.33 -9.59 4.38
CA VAL A 17 6.30 -10.86 5.13
C VAL A 17 5.55 -10.69 6.46
N LYS A 18 5.82 -9.62 7.22
CA LYS A 18 5.14 -9.36 8.49
C LYS A 18 3.63 -9.16 8.30
N ILE A 19 3.24 -8.36 7.31
CA ILE A 19 1.83 -8.12 6.99
C ILE A 19 1.17 -9.41 6.50
N ALA A 20 1.83 -10.14 5.61
CA ALA A 20 1.37 -11.43 5.08
C ALA A 20 1.06 -12.43 6.20
N GLN A 21 1.93 -12.53 7.21
CA GLN A 21 1.69 -13.40 8.38
C GLN A 21 0.46 -12.96 9.20
N GLN A 22 0.24 -11.66 9.37
CA GLN A 22 -0.90 -11.13 10.14
C GLN A 22 -2.25 -11.34 9.45
N TYR A 23 -2.26 -11.26 8.13
CA TYR A 23 -3.46 -11.35 7.29
C TYR A 23 -3.54 -12.67 6.52
N HIS A 24 -2.74 -13.67 6.89
CA HIS A 24 -2.68 -14.98 6.22
C HIS A 24 -2.60 -14.89 4.67
N LEU A 25 -1.91 -13.88 4.15
CA LEU A 25 -1.69 -13.64 2.73
C LEU A 25 -0.31 -14.15 2.31
N ASP A 26 -0.07 -14.26 1.00
CA ASP A 26 1.29 -14.37 0.49
C ASP A 26 1.98 -12.99 0.47
N PRO A 27 3.29 -12.89 0.75
CA PRO A 27 4.03 -11.63 0.65
C PRO A 27 3.92 -10.95 -0.72
N SER A 28 3.84 -11.74 -1.80
CA SER A 28 3.62 -11.23 -3.16
C SER A 28 2.26 -10.54 -3.30
N GLN A 29 1.20 -11.09 -2.71
CA GLN A 29 -0.13 -10.47 -2.72
C GLN A 29 -0.15 -9.14 -1.97
N VAL A 30 0.62 -9.02 -0.89
CA VAL A 30 0.80 -7.77 -0.14
C VAL A 30 1.52 -6.73 -0.99
N LEU A 31 2.64 -7.10 -1.62
CA LEU A 31 3.42 -6.19 -2.47
C LEU A 31 2.62 -5.72 -3.69
N PHE A 32 2.01 -6.64 -4.43
CA PHE A 32 1.22 -6.29 -5.62
C PHE A 32 -0.04 -5.53 -5.24
N GLY A 33 -0.70 -5.89 -4.15
CA GLY A 33 -1.85 -5.16 -3.63
C GLY A 33 -1.52 -3.71 -3.29
N TYR A 34 -0.35 -3.49 -2.67
CA TYR A 34 0.10 -2.14 -2.34
C TYR A 34 0.37 -1.32 -3.61
N LEU A 35 1.07 -1.89 -4.60
CA LEU A 35 1.30 -1.23 -5.88
C LEU A 35 -0.01 -0.88 -6.60
N GLN A 36 -1.00 -1.78 -6.57
CA GLN A 36 -2.31 -1.53 -7.16
C GLN A 36 -3.02 -0.35 -6.47
N VAL A 37 -3.02 -0.30 -5.14
CA VAL A 37 -3.60 0.82 -4.38
C VAL A 37 -2.87 2.14 -4.68
N VAL A 38 -1.54 2.12 -4.73
CA VAL A 38 -0.76 3.31 -5.12
C VAL A 38 -1.15 3.76 -6.52
N SER A 39 -1.25 2.84 -7.49
CA SER A 39 -1.67 3.17 -8.85
C SER A 39 -3.10 3.68 -8.94
N ASP A 40 -4.03 3.18 -8.12
CA ASP A 40 -5.42 3.66 -8.08
C ASP A 40 -5.49 5.08 -7.53
N VAL A 41 -4.84 5.34 -6.39
CA VAL A 41 -4.83 6.66 -5.75
C VAL A 41 -4.09 7.72 -6.57
N THR A 42 -3.01 7.34 -7.25
CA THR A 42 -2.18 8.26 -8.04
C THR A 42 -2.60 8.35 -9.50
N GLY A 43 -3.25 7.32 -10.05
CA GLY A 43 -3.71 7.24 -11.44
C GLY A 43 -5.05 7.91 -11.69
N ASP A 44 -5.94 8.00 -10.68
CA ASP A 44 -7.22 8.70 -10.79
C ASP A 44 -7.07 10.23 -10.72
N GLN A 45 -5.93 10.73 -10.21
CA GLN A 45 -5.59 12.15 -10.23
C GLN A 45 -5.13 12.55 -11.63
N GLN A 46 -6.07 13.05 -12.45
CA GLN A 46 -5.77 13.67 -13.74
C GLN A 46 -4.57 14.63 -13.65
N ALA A 47 -3.48 14.26 -14.32
CA ALA A 47 -2.41 15.10 -14.87
C ALA A 47 -1.52 15.94 -13.93
N THR A 48 -1.69 15.92 -12.61
CA THR A 48 -0.63 16.33 -11.67
C THR A 48 -0.10 15.08 -10.99
N GLN A 49 1.17 14.75 -11.23
CA GLN A 49 1.89 13.68 -10.54
C GLN A 49 1.48 13.69 -9.06
N ALA A 50 0.68 12.71 -8.63
CA ALA A 50 0.30 12.61 -7.24
C ALA A 50 1.60 12.46 -6.44
N ASP A 51 1.88 13.47 -5.62
CA ASP A 51 3.13 13.51 -4.89
C ASP A 51 3.07 12.45 -3.79
N LEU A 52 3.90 11.42 -3.90
CA LEU A 52 4.05 10.39 -2.87
C LEU A 52 4.69 10.93 -1.59
N HIS A 53 5.04 12.22 -1.55
CA HIS A 53 5.42 12.95 -0.34
C HIS A 53 4.27 13.75 0.27
N ASP A 54 3.10 13.87 -0.40
CA ASP A 54 1.93 14.52 0.16
C ASP A 54 1.33 13.63 1.26
N PRO A 55 1.25 14.10 2.53
CA PRO A 55 0.67 13.32 3.62
C PRO A 55 -0.79 12.93 3.37
N VAL A 56 -1.55 13.71 2.60
CA VAL A 56 -2.94 13.39 2.24
C VAL A 56 -3.00 12.21 1.27
N VAL A 57 -2.09 12.15 0.29
CA VAL A 57 -1.97 11.04 -0.65
C VAL A 57 -1.53 9.78 0.08
N LEU A 58 -0.51 9.88 0.93
CA LEU A 58 -0.04 8.75 1.76
C LEU A 58 -1.13 8.21 2.68
N GLN A 59 -1.94 9.09 3.28
CA GLN A 59 -3.06 8.68 4.11
C GLN A 59 -4.13 7.94 3.30
N LYS A 60 -4.48 8.44 2.11
CA LYS A 60 -5.42 7.75 1.20
C LYS A 60 -4.93 6.35 0.80
N ILE A 61 -3.64 6.24 0.46
CA ILE A 61 -3.01 4.94 0.16
C ILE A 61 -3.10 4.01 1.37
N ALA A 62 -2.77 4.50 2.57
CA ALA A 62 -2.82 3.70 3.77
C ALA A 62 -4.24 3.20 4.09
N ASP A 63 -5.25 4.07 3.98
CA ASP A 63 -6.64 3.72 4.25
C ASP A 63 -7.19 2.72 3.23
N GLN A 64 -6.87 2.89 1.94
CA GLN A 64 -7.28 1.95 0.90
C GLN A 64 -6.56 0.60 1.03
N PHE A 65 -5.28 0.61 1.37
CA PHE A 65 -4.51 -0.61 1.53
C PHE A 65 -4.96 -1.40 2.77
N ASP A 66 -5.28 -0.73 3.87
CA ASP A 66 -5.87 -1.37 5.05
C ASP A 66 -7.22 -2.04 4.72
N ARG A 67 -8.05 -1.42 3.88
CA ARG A 67 -9.28 -2.05 3.37
C ARG A 67 -8.97 -3.28 2.51
N PHE A 68 -7.99 -3.18 1.61
CA PHE A 68 -7.57 -4.30 0.78
C PHE A 68 -7.15 -5.52 1.63
N LEU A 69 -6.37 -5.29 2.69
CA LEU A 69 -5.93 -6.36 3.60
C LEU A 69 -7.11 -7.01 4.34
N LYS A 70 -8.11 -6.22 4.74
CA LYS A 70 -9.27 -6.69 5.49
C LYS A 70 -10.34 -7.37 4.64
N GLN A 71 -10.48 -7.00 3.37
CA GLN A 71 -11.49 -7.57 2.46
C GLN A 71 -11.16 -8.95 1.91
N ARG A 72 -9.90 -9.41 2.02
CA ARG A 72 -9.48 -10.74 1.57
C ARG A 72 -9.63 -11.85 2.63
N HIS A 73 -10.22 -11.53 3.78
CA HIS A 73 -10.52 -12.46 4.86
C HIS A 73 -11.99 -12.80 4.96
#